data_AF-A0A9E5NMB3-F1
#
_entry.id   AF-A0A9E5NMB3-F1
#
_cell.length_a   1.000
_cell.length_b   1.000
_cell.length_c   1.000
_cell.angle_alpha   90.00
_cell.angle_beta   90.00
_cell.angle_gamma   90.00
#
_symmetry.space_group_name_H-M   'P 1'
#
loop_
_entity.id
_entity.type
_entity.pdbx_description
1 polymer ?
#
loop_
_entity_poly.entity_id
_entity_poly.type
_entity_poly.pdbx_seq_one_letter_code
_entity_poly.pdbx_strand_id
1 'polypeptide(L)'
;MKAFDLGADGVAVFACPESQCHYIDGSKKAEDRVAYMKKSLEVLGVGGDRLDLYNVNSCEPDRFVALATAFAEKIKAGIAEPKQVSMDK
;
A
#
# COMPACT_ATOMS: atom_id res chain seq x y z
N MET A 1 -4.54 -9.19 -2.14
CA MET A 1 -5.38 -9.07 -3.34
C MET A 1 -6.78 -8.55 -3.07
N LYS A 2 -7.56 -9.09 -2.11
CA LYS A 2 -9.00 -8.84 -1.99
C LYS A 2 -9.49 -7.40 -2.22
N ALA A 3 -8.77 -6.39 -1.73
CA ALA A 3 -9.10 -4.99 -1.97
C ALA A 3 -9.12 -4.63 -3.48
N PHE A 4 -8.13 -5.07 -4.25
CA PHE A 4 -8.09 -4.89 -5.71
C PHE A 4 -9.20 -5.70 -6.41
N ASP A 5 -9.49 -6.91 -5.96
CA ASP A 5 -10.60 -7.72 -6.49
C ASP A 5 -11.96 -7.04 -6.27
N LEU A 6 -12.07 -6.20 -5.24
CA LEU A 6 -13.25 -5.39 -4.93
C LEU A 6 -13.24 -4.01 -5.62
N GLY A 7 -12.26 -3.74 -6.49
CA GLY A 7 -12.20 -2.51 -7.29
C GLY A 7 -11.43 -1.35 -6.66
N ALA A 8 -10.55 -1.60 -5.68
CA ALA A 8 -9.73 -0.53 -5.12
C ALA A 8 -8.76 0.07 -6.15
N ASP A 9 -8.76 1.40 -6.29
CA ASP A 9 -7.81 2.13 -7.14
C ASP A 9 -6.39 2.15 -6.55
N GLY A 10 -6.27 2.08 -5.23
CA GLY A 10 -5.00 1.95 -4.53
C GLY A 10 -5.20 1.52 -3.09
N VAL A 11 -4.13 1.00 -2.48
CA VAL A 11 -4.11 0.54 -1.09
C VAL A 11 -2.89 1.14 -0.39
N ALA A 12 -3.13 1.89 0.68
CA ALA A 12 -2.07 2.34 1.59
C ALA A 12 -2.11 1.50 2.88
N VAL A 13 -0.95 1.05 3.32
CA VAL A 13 -0.76 0.35 4.60
C VAL A 13 0.00 1.27 5.54
N PHE A 14 -0.49 1.44 6.76
CA PHE A 14 0.21 2.20 7.79
C PHE A 14 0.69 1.26 8.89
N ALA A 15 1.96 1.40 9.24
CA ALA A 15 2.60 0.57 10.27
C ALA A 15 3.41 1.45 11.23
N CYS A 16 3.72 0.91 12.41
CA CYS A 16 4.69 1.56 13.30
C CYS A 16 6.07 1.62 12.62
N PRO A 17 6.93 2.58 12.97
CA PRO A 17 8.36 2.49 12.68
C PRO A 17 8.92 1.15 13.17
N GLU A 18 9.81 0.52 12.40
CA GLU A 18 10.34 -0.81 12.69
C GLU A 18 10.89 -0.91 14.12
N SER A 19 11.66 0.09 14.56
CA SER A 19 12.23 0.19 15.90
C SER A 19 11.22 0.38 17.04
N GLN A 20 9.96 0.67 16.71
CA GLN A 20 8.86 0.93 17.64
C GLN A 20 7.72 -0.08 17.46
N CYS A 21 7.99 -1.21 16.81
CA CYS A 21 6.97 -2.24 16.66
C CYS A 21 6.56 -2.78 18.03
N HIS A 22 5.28 -2.60 18.40
CA HIS A 22 4.75 -3.10 19.67
C HIS A 22 4.82 -4.64 19.77
N TYR A 23 4.76 -5.31 18.62
CA TYR A 23 4.79 -6.77 18.51
C TYR A 23 6.11 -7.29 17.93
N ILE A 24 7.22 -6.64 18.29
CA ILE A 24 8.60 -7.04 17.98
C ILE A 24 8.98 -6.85 16.50
N ASP A 25 8.34 -7.56 15.57
CA ASP A 25 8.76 -7.61 14.17
C ASP A 25 7.59 -7.49 13.16
N GLY A 26 6.40 -7.14 13.64
CA GLY A 26 5.20 -7.00 12.81
C GLY A 26 5.36 -5.98 11.67
N SER A 27 5.98 -4.83 11.94
CA SER A 27 6.25 -3.81 10.92
C SER A 27 7.21 -4.32 9.86
N LYS A 28 8.31 -4.97 10.26
CA LYS A 28 9.30 -5.53 9.33
C LYS A 28 8.67 -6.61 8.43
N LYS A 29 7.89 -7.51 9.00
CA LYS A 29 7.13 -8.52 8.25
C LYS A 29 6.13 -7.89 7.28
N ALA A 30 5.49 -6.78 7.67
CA ALA A 30 4.57 -6.06 6.79
C ALA A 30 5.30 -5.43 5.59
N GLU A 31 6.45 -4.81 5.82
CA GLU A 31 7.31 -4.26 4.76
C GLU A 31 7.74 -5.33 3.75
N ASP A 32 8.24 -6.48 4.23
CA ASP A 32 8.66 -7.57 3.36
C ASP A 32 7.49 -8.12 2.52
N ARG A 33 6.30 -8.27 3.14
CA ARG A 33 5.09 -8.72 2.44
C ARG A 33 4.61 -7.70 1.41
N VAL A 34 4.64 -6.42 1.73
CA VAL A 34 4.25 -5.35 0.80
C VAL A 34 5.24 -5.27 -0.36
N ALA A 35 6.54 -5.33 -0.09
CA ALA A 35 7.56 -5.35 -1.14
C ALA A 35 7.40 -6.54 -2.10
N TYR A 36 7.10 -7.73 -1.57
CA TYR A 36 6.78 -8.90 -2.39
C TYR A 36 5.50 -8.68 -3.21
N MET A 37 4.43 -8.19 -2.58
CA MET A 37 3.14 -7.95 -3.23
C MET A 37 3.25 -6.90 -4.34
N LYS A 38 4.01 -5.82 -4.15
CA LYS A 38 4.25 -4.81 -5.20
C LYS A 38 4.81 -5.46 -6.46
N LYS A 39 5.79 -6.36 -6.33
CA LYS A 39 6.33 -7.12 -7.47
C LYS A 39 5.28 -8.03 -8.11
N SER A 40 4.44 -8.69 -7.31
CA SER A 40 3.34 -9.51 -7.83
C SER A 40 2.32 -8.67 -8.61
N LEU A 41 1.97 -7.48 -8.13
CA LEU A 41 1.05 -6.56 -8.79
C LEU A 41 1.60 -6.03 -10.11
N GLU A 42 2.92 -5.81 -10.22
CA GLU A 42 3.57 -5.50 -11.50
C GLU A 42 3.41 -6.65 -12.50
N VAL A 43 3.72 -7.89 -12.09
CA VAL A 43 3.61 -9.08 -12.95
C VAL A 43 2.17 -9.31 -13.43
N LEU A 44 1.19 -9.05 -12.56
CA LEU A 44 -0.23 -9.19 -12.88
C LEU A 44 -0.81 -8.02 -13.69
N GLY A 45 0.00 -7.00 -14.00
CA GLY A 45 -0.45 -5.82 -14.74
C GLY A 45 -1.36 -4.88 -13.93
N VAL A 46 -1.50 -5.09 -12.62
CA VAL A 46 -2.27 -4.20 -11.73
C VAL A 46 -1.52 -2.90 -11.50
N GLY A 47 -0.18 -2.96 -11.44
CA GLY A 47 0.71 -1.86 -11.11
C GLY A 47 1.06 -1.86 -9.62
N GLY A 48 2.34 -2.10 -9.32
CA GLY A 48 2.87 -2.14 -7.97
C GLY A 48 2.83 -0.79 -7.27
N ASP A 49 2.85 0.31 -8.02
CA ASP A 49 2.70 1.67 -7.49
C ASP A 49 1.33 1.97 -6.87
N ARG A 50 0.34 1.08 -7.05
CA ARG A 50 -0.98 1.16 -6.40
C ARG A 50 -0.99 0.62 -4.98
N LEU A 51 0.13 0.07 -4.50
CA LEU A 51 0.30 -0.41 -3.14
C LEU A 51 1.53 0.24 -2.52
N ASP A 52 1.36 0.90 -1.38
CA ASP A 52 2.46 1.43 -0.60
C ASP A 52 2.27 1.17 0.90
N LEU A 53 3.38 1.12 1.62
CA LEU A 53 3.42 1.07 3.08
C LEU A 53 4.15 2.30 3.60
N TYR A 54 3.59 2.92 4.63
CA TYR A 54 4.16 4.06 5.31
C TYR A 54 4.32 3.77 6.80
N ASN A 55 5.52 4.03 7.32
CA ASN A 55 5.75 3.99 8.76
C ASN A 55 5.42 5.34 9.40
N VAL A 56 4.53 5.33 10.40
CA VAL A 56 4.11 6.51 11.15
C VAL A 56 3.90 6.16 12.61
N ASN A 57 4.38 7.00 13.52
CA ASN A 57 4.12 6.88 14.95
C ASN A 57 2.71 7.40 15.30
N SER A 58 2.07 6.86 16.33
CA SER A 58 0.81 7.34 16.89
C SER A 58 0.85 8.81 17.33
N CYS A 59 2.03 9.37 17.59
CA CYS A 59 2.21 10.77 17.96
C CYS A 59 2.46 11.72 16.77
N GLU A 60 2.33 11.25 15.52
CA GLU A 60 2.57 12.05 14.31
C GLU A 60 1.30 12.22 13.44
N PRO A 61 0.20 12.81 13.95
CA PRO A 61 -1.05 12.92 13.20
C PRO A 61 -0.91 13.76 11.92
N ASP A 62 -0.16 14.86 11.96
CA ASP A 62 0.05 15.73 10.79
C ASP A 62 0.80 14.99 9.67
N ARG A 63 1.76 14.15 10.03
CA ARG A 63 2.49 13.31 9.09
C ARG A 63 1.58 12.25 8.48
N PHE A 64 0.72 11.62 9.29
CA PHE A 64 -0.28 10.68 8.78
C PHE A 64 -1.19 11.35 7.74
N VAL A 65 -1.73 12.54 8.05
CA VAL A 65 -2.57 13.31 7.12
C VAL A 65 -1.81 13.61 5.83
N ALA A 66 -0.58 14.14 5.93
CA ALA A 66 0.23 14.47 4.77
C ALA A 66 0.48 13.25 3.87
N LEU A 67 0.83 12.10 4.45
CA LEU A 67 1.09 10.86 3.70
C LEU A 67 -0.18 10.29 3.06
N ALA A 68 -1.29 10.25 3.81
CA ALA A 68 -2.57 9.76 3.28
C ALA A 68 -3.09 10.64 2.14
N THR A 69 -3.01 11.97 2.29
CA THR A 69 -3.37 12.92 1.23
C THR A 69 -2.46 12.76 0.01
N ALA A 70 -1.15 12.67 0.20
CA ALA A 70 -0.22 12.49 -0.91
C ALA A 70 -0.48 11.18 -1.68
N PHE A 71 -0.78 10.08 -0.98
CA PHE A 71 -1.14 8.83 -1.63
C PHE A 71 -2.47 8.93 -2.38
N ALA A 72 -3.49 9.55 -1.80
CA ALA A 72 -4.77 9.75 -2.46
C ALA A 72 -4.63 10.58 -3.75
N GLU A 73 -3.86 11.67 -3.73
CA GLU A 73 -3.58 12.47 -4.91
C GLU A 73 -2.74 11.71 -5.95
N LYS A 74 -1.76 10.91 -5.51
CA LYS A 74 -0.99 10.01 -6.38
C LYS A 74 -1.90 9.06 -7.17
N ILE A 75 -2.88 8.43 -6.50
CA ILE A 75 -3.83 7.51 -7.13
C ILE A 75 -4.77 8.28 -8.07
N LYS A 76 -5.29 9.43 -7.63
CA LYS A 76 -6.19 10.28 -8.42
C LYS A 76 -5.54 10.86 -9.68
N ALA A 77 -4.24 11.16 -9.64
CA ALA A 77 -3.47 11.67 -10.77
C ALA A 77 -3.22 10.62 -11.87
N GLY A 78 -3.68 9.37 -11.69
CA GLY A 78 -3.72 8.39 -12.77
C GLY A 78 -2.42 7.61 -12.97
N ILE A 79 -1.62 7.38 -11.91
CA ILE A 79 -0.47 6.46 -11.98
C ILE A 79 -0.92 5.00 -12.27
N ALA A 80 -2.22 4.73 -12.32
CA ALA A 80 -2.77 3.47 -12.81
C ALA A 80 -3.96 3.72 -13.73
N GLU A 81 -3.79 3.52 -15.04
CA GLU A 81 -4.94 3.16 -15.85
C GLU A 81 -5.55 1.88 -15.27
N PRO A 82 -6.89 1.79 -15.13
CA PRO A 82 -7.55 0.61 -14.61
C PRO A 82 -7.38 -0.53 -15.61
N LYS A 83 -6.32 -1.34 -15.45
CA LYS A 83 -6.19 -2.60 -16.17
C LYS A 83 -7.10 -3.59 -15.48
N GLN A 84 -8.23 -3.85 -16.12
CA GLN A 84 -9.20 -4.84 -15.70
C GLN A 84 -8.49 -6.18 -15.51
N VAL A 85 -8.36 -6.60 -14.27
CA VAL A 85 -7.77 -7.89 -13.93
C VAL A 85 -8.89 -8.92 -14.06
N SER A 86 -9.02 -9.54 -15.23
CA SER A 86 -9.85 -10.75 -15.37
C SER A 86 -9.11 -11.91 -14.71
N MET A 87 -9.33 -12.11 -13.41
CA MET A 87 -8.98 -13.35 -12.72
C MET A 87 -10.14 -14.33 -12.82
N ASP A 88 -10.43 -14.79 -14.03
CA ASP A 88 -11.30 -15.94 -14.23
C ASP A 88 -10.53 -17.21 -13.87
N LYS A 89 -10.81 -17.75 -12.68
CA LYS A 89 -10.76 -19.18 -12.36
C LYS A 89 -11.82 -19.52 -11.33
#